data_AF-A0A7C5VVN1-F1
#
_entry.id   AF-A0A7C5VVN1-F1
#
_cell.length_a   1.000
_cell.length_b   1.000
_cell.length_c   1.000
_cell.angle_alpha   90.00
_cell.angle_beta   90.00
_cell.angle_gamma   90.00
#
_symmetry.space_group_name_H-M   'P 1'
#
loop_
_entity.id
_entity.type
_entity.pdbx_description
1 polymer ?
#
loop_
_entity_poly.entity_id
_entity_poly.type
_entity_poly.pdbx_seq_one_letter_code
_entity_poly.pdbx_strand_id
1 'polypeptide(L)'
;MADVRVDSQGIPKAPVYETTPPVLHRGPLTGPDTSDPTQAAQGLDCTGYRMVRFDLDTTGSTGLTLLGVRLMLWNPKAQRFFGGAARRFQEQELAHNPCPSLEAEVRGGVVFLKVEEAQAQSLSLRIYASLS
;
A
#
# COMPACT_ATOMS: atom_id res chain seq x y z
N MET A 1 14.66 -21.38 -8.53
CA MET A 1 15.72 -21.43 -7.49
C MET A 1 15.65 -20.08 -6.80
N ALA A 2 15.44 -20.01 -5.48
CA ALA A 2 15.34 -18.71 -4.79
C ALA A 2 16.72 -18.09 -4.68
N ASP A 3 16.83 -16.78 -4.88
CA ASP A 3 18.08 -16.06 -4.67
C ASP A 3 18.40 -16.00 -3.17
N VAL A 4 19.61 -16.43 -2.82
CA VAL A 4 20.06 -16.55 -1.43
C VAL A 4 21.34 -15.75 -1.24
N ARG A 5 21.38 -14.96 -0.17
CA ARG A 5 22.62 -14.29 0.27
C ARG A 5 23.61 -15.34 0.76
N VAL A 6 24.82 -15.34 0.22
CA VAL A 6 25.90 -16.22 0.65
C VAL A 6 26.82 -15.43 1.59
N ASP A 7 27.15 -15.98 2.76
CA ASP A 7 28.13 -15.33 3.65
C ASP A 7 29.58 -15.50 3.17
N SER A 8 30.51 -14.89 3.89
CA SER A 8 31.95 -14.96 3.59
C SER A 8 32.53 -16.38 3.69
N GLN A 9 31.78 -17.35 4.21
CA GLN A 9 32.17 -18.76 4.30
C GLN A 9 31.47 -19.64 3.25
N GLY A 10 30.71 -19.04 2.32
CA GLY A 10 30.00 -19.80 1.28
C GLY A 10 28.69 -20.40 1.75
N ILE A 11 28.18 -20.04 2.94
CA ILE A 11 26.96 -20.63 3.49
C ILE A 11 25.73 -19.83 3.01
N PRO A 12 24.76 -20.49 2.36
CA PRO A 12 23.49 -19.85 1.99
C PRO A 12 22.74 -19.42 3.26
N LYS A 13 22.35 -18.15 3.32
CA LYS A 13 21.48 -17.59 4.37
C LYS A 13 20.00 -17.74 4.02
N ALA A 14 19.14 -17.05 4.75
CA ALA A 14 17.73 -16.97 4.39
C ALA A 14 17.56 -16.40 2.96
N PRO A 15 16.44 -16.71 2.28
CA PRO A 15 16.11 -16.11 0.98
C PRO A 15 16.23 -14.59 1.01
N VAL A 16 16.76 -14.01 -0.07
CA VAL A 16 16.70 -12.56 -0.27
C VAL A 16 15.28 -12.24 -0.73
N TYR A 17 14.55 -11.50 0.08
CA TYR A 17 13.34 -10.83 -0.35
C TYR A 17 13.77 -9.59 -1.14
N GLU A 18 13.81 -9.69 -2.47
CA GLU A 18 14.12 -8.53 -3.30
C GLU A 18 12.97 -7.53 -3.21
N THR A 19 13.23 -6.38 -2.62
CA THR A 19 12.25 -5.29 -2.58
C THR A 19 12.13 -4.67 -3.97
N THR A 20 10.92 -4.62 -4.53
CA THR A 20 10.70 -3.96 -5.81
C THR A 20 10.83 -2.43 -5.64
N PRO A 21 11.33 -1.71 -6.66
CA PRO A 21 11.23 -0.26 -6.67
C PRO A 21 9.78 0.20 -6.47
N PRO A 22 9.52 1.27 -5.70
CA PRO A 22 8.17 1.81 -5.54
C PRO A 22 7.58 2.20 -6.89
N VAL A 23 6.38 1.70 -7.19
CA VAL A 23 5.59 2.06 -8.37
C VAL A 23 4.35 2.84 -7.96
N LEU A 24 3.89 3.75 -8.83
CA LEU A 24 2.65 4.47 -8.57
C LEU A 24 1.48 3.48 -8.62
N HIS A 25 0.88 3.21 -7.46
CA HIS A 25 -0.33 2.40 -7.36
C HIS A 25 -1.56 3.25 -7.69
N ARG A 26 -1.65 4.47 -7.14
CA ARG A 26 -2.79 5.37 -7.32
C ARG A 26 -2.38 6.84 -7.26
N GLY A 27 -3.09 7.69 -8.01
CA GLY A 27 -3.10 9.13 -7.82
C GLY A 27 -2.60 9.96 -9.02
N PRO A 28 -2.60 11.30 -8.89
CA PRO A 28 -3.00 12.05 -7.70
C PRO A 28 -4.51 11.94 -7.42
N LEU A 29 -4.86 11.65 -6.16
CA LEU A 29 -6.23 11.56 -5.67
C LEU A 29 -6.63 12.89 -5.03
N THR A 30 -7.84 13.35 -5.36
CA THR A 30 -8.40 14.63 -4.89
C THR A 30 -9.54 14.47 -3.88
N GLY A 31 -9.91 13.22 -3.56
CA GLY A 31 -10.87 12.90 -2.51
C GLY A 31 -10.85 11.42 -2.12
N PRO A 32 -11.66 11.02 -1.13
CA PRO A 32 -11.85 9.62 -0.75
C PRO A 32 -12.51 8.78 -1.85
N ASP A 33 -12.34 7.47 -1.78
CA ASP A 33 -13.01 6.52 -2.66
C ASP A 33 -14.49 6.42 -2.33
N THR A 34 -15.35 6.66 -3.32
CA THR A 34 -16.82 6.58 -3.17
C THR A 34 -17.35 5.14 -3.27
N SER A 35 -16.57 4.22 -3.81
CA SER A 35 -16.92 2.80 -3.93
C SER A 35 -15.71 1.90 -3.74
N ASP A 36 -15.97 0.62 -3.45
CA ASP A 36 -14.92 -0.39 -3.45
C ASP A 36 -14.45 -0.69 -4.90
N PRO A 37 -13.19 -1.12 -5.09
CA PRO A 37 -12.76 -1.69 -6.36
C PRO A 37 -13.60 -2.92 -6.73
N THR A 38 -13.91 -3.07 -8.01
CA THR A 38 -14.84 -4.09 -8.52
C THR A 38 -14.12 -5.22 -9.27
N GLN A 39 -12.89 -5.00 -9.74
CA GLN A 39 -12.14 -5.97 -10.53
C GLN A 39 -10.71 -6.14 -10.01
N ALA A 40 -10.20 -7.37 -10.07
CA ALA A 40 -8.84 -7.70 -9.65
C ALA A 40 -7.76 -6.82 -10.29
N ALA A 41 -7.94 -6.45 -11.58
CA ALA A 41 -7.00 -5.62 -12.34
C ALA A 41 -6.82 -4.20 -11.77
N GLN A 42 -7.70 -3.74 -10.88
CA GLN A 42 -7.54 -2.47 -10.18
C GLN A 42 -6.56 -2.58 -9.01
N GLY A 43 -6.32 -3.79 -8.51
CA GLY A 43 -5.38 -4.06 -7.43
C GLY A 43 -3.95 -4.30 -7.91
N LEU A 44 -3.04 -4.36 -6.95
CA LEU A 44 -1.65 -4.76 -7.11
C LEU A 44 -1.55 -6.28 -6.98
N ASP A 45 -1.03 -6.93 -8.03
CA ASP A 45 -0.68 -8.34 -7.99
C ASP A 45 0.61 -8.54 -7.20
N CYS A 46 0.51 -9.20 -6.05
CA CYS A 46 1.64 -9.45 -5.18
C CYS A 46 2.19 -10.88 -5.33
N THR A 47 1.83 -11.60 -6.39
CA THR A 47 2.28 -12.99 -6.64
C THR A 47 3.81 -13.10 -6.49
N GLY A 48 4.25 -14.04 -5.64
CA GLY A 48 5.67 -14.25 -5.34
C GLY A 48 6.20 -13.41 -4.16
N TYR A 49 5.43 -12.45 -3.65
CA TYR A 49 5.83 -11.57 -2.55
C TYR A 49 4.98 -11.80 -1.31
N ARG A 50 5.61 -11.67 -0.14
CA ARG A 50 4.94 -11.88 1.15
C ARG A 50 4.31 -10.58 1.67
N MET A 51 4.97 -9.47 1.41
CA MET A 51 4.68 -8.15 1.97
C MET A 51 4.44 -7.14 0.86
N VAL A 52 3.55 -6.20 1.13
CA VAL A 52 3.42 -4.94 0.39
C VAL A 52 3.67 -3.79 1.34
N ARG A 53 4.35 -2.76 0.86
CA ARG A 53 4.45 -1.46 1.52
C ARG A 53 3.80 -0.41 0.64
N PHE A 54 2.86 0.34 1.21
CA PHE A 54 2.29 1.53 0.59
C PHE A 54 2.88 2.78 1.23
N ASP A 55 3.41 3.68 0.41
CA ASP A 55 3.86 5.01 0.82
C ASP A 55 2.85 6.05 0.31
N LEU A 56 2.30 6.83 1.24
CA LEU A 56 1.22 7.78 0.97
C LEU A 56 1.82 9.19 0.91
N ASP A 57 2.17 9.66 -0.28
CA ASP A 57 2.70 11.00 -0.49
C ASP A 57 1.57 12.03 -0.41
N THR A 58 1.55 12.80 0.69
CA THR A 58 0.58 13.87 0.94
C THR A 58 1.16 15.26 0.72
N THR A 59 2.40 15.38 0.23
CA THR A 59 3.15 16.66 0.15
C THR A 59 2.47 17.73 -0.70
N GLY A 60 1.60 17.32 -1.64
CA GLY A 60 0.80 18.23 -2.46
C GLY A 60 -0.51 18.71 -1.83
N SER A 61 -0.88 18.22 -0.64
CA SER A 61 -2.14 18.54 0.03
C SER A 61 -2.02 19.79 0.91
N THR A 62 -3.11 20.53 1.09
CA THR A 62 -3.19 21.69 1.99
C THR A 62 -4.30 21.53 3.02
N GLY A 63 -4.01 21.90 4.27
CA GLY A 63 -4.95 21.79 5.38
C GLY A 63 -5.43 20.36 5.65
N LEU A 64 -4.60 19.35 5.38
CA LEU A 64 -4.91 17.94 5.61
C LEU A 64 -4.86 17.62 7.11
N THR A 65 -6.01 17.30 7.71
CA THR A 65 -6.16 17.02 9.14
C THR A 65 -6.49 15.56 9.45
N LEU A 66 -6.97 14.81 8.45
CA LEU A 66 -7.32 13.40 8.59
C LEU A 66 -7.09 12.66 7.27
N LEU A 67 -6.52 11.46 7.37
CA LEU A 67 -6.44 10.50 6.29
C LEU A 67 -6.71 9.09 6.82
N GLY A 68 -7.78 8.45 6.33
CA GLY A 68 -8.11 7.06 6.66
C GLY A 68 -8.00 6.18 5.42
N VAL A 69 -7.29 5.06 5.57
CA VAL A 69 -7.07 4.08 4.50
C VAL A 69 -7.41 2.67 4.96
N ARG A 70 -7.78 1.82 4.01
CA ARG A 70 -8.07 0.40 4.24
C ARG A 70 -7.43 -0.46 3.17
N LEU A 71 -6.75 -1.51 3.62
CA LEU A 71 -6.29 -2.57 2.75
C LEU A 71 -7.50 -3.40 2.30
N MET A 72 -7.66 -3.54 1.01
CA MET A 72 -8.69 -4.36 0.39
C MET A 72 -8.03 -5.60 -0.21
N LEU A 73 -8.57 -6.79 0.04
CA LEU A 73 -8.04 -8.06 -0.45
C LEU A 73 -9.00 -8.69 -1.46
N TRP A 74 -8.50 -9.04 -2.64
CA TRP A 74 -9.28 -9.72 -3.65
C TRP A 74 -9.56 -11.17 -3.24
N ASN A 75 -10.83 -11.57 -3.30
CA ASN A 75 -11.23 -12.97 -3.16
C ASN A 75 -11.61 -13.53 -4.54
N PRO A 76 -10.81 -14.43 -5.14
CA PRO A 76 -11.08 -14.97 -6.48
C PRO A 76 -12.32 -15.87 -6.52
N LYS A 77 -12.74 -16.46 -5.39
CA LYS A 77 -13.97 -17.28 -5.35
C LYS A 77 -15.23 -16.41 -5.36
N ALA A 78 -15.20 -15.30 -4.63
CA ALA A 78 -16.34 -14.38 -4.52
C ALA A 78 -16.33 -13.26 -5.58
N GLN A 79 -15.26 -13.18 -6.39
CA GLN A 79 -15.03 -12.19 -7.44
C GLN A 79 -15.27 -10.76 -6.95
N ARG A 80 -14.76 -10.44 -5.75
CA ARG A 80 -14.88 -9.12 -5.13
C ARG A 80 -13.77 -8.88 -4.10
N PHE A 81 -13.55 -7.62 -3.77
CA PHE A 81 -12.68 -7.24 -2.67
C PHE A 81 -13.40 -7.34 -1.31
N PHE A 82 -12.62 -7.65 -0.29
CA PHE A 82 -13.02 -7.64 1.12
C PHE A 82 -12.15 -6.68 1.91
N GLY A 83 -12.74 -5.98 2.87
CA GLY A 83 -12.02 -5.08 3.76
C GLY A 83 -11.11 -5.86 4.71
N GLY A 84 -9.84 -5.46 4.77
CA GLY A 84 -8.84 -5.92 5.72
C GLY A 84 -8.49 -4.84 6.74
N ALA A 85 -7.20 -4.75 7.08
CA ALA A 85 -6.69 -3.79 8.05
C ALA A 85 -6.96 -2.34 7.60
N ALA A 86 -7.36 -1.49 8.54
CA ALA A 86 -7.56 -0.06 8.34
C ALA A 86 -6.61 0.74 9.23
N ARG A 87 -6.19 1.90 8.74
CA ARG A 87 -5.33 2.83 9.49
C ARG A 87 -5.81 4.26 9.27
N ARG A 88 -5.80 5.03 10.35
CA ARG A 88 -6.07 6.47 10.33
C ARG A 88 -4.81 7.21 10.73
N PHE A 89 -4.56 8.31 10.06
CA PHE A 89 -3.50 9.27 10.35
C PHE A 89 -4.17 10.60 10.73
N GLN A 90 -3.85 11.12 11.90
CA GLN A 90 -4.36 12.40 12.36
C GLN A 90 -3.42 13.55 12.02
N GLU A 91 -3.90 14.78 12.12
CA GLU A 91 -3.19 16.02 11.80
C GLU A 91 -1.77 16.05 12.36
N GLN A 92 -1.59 15.70 13.63
CA GLN A 92 -0.26 15.69 14.26
C GLN A 92 0.68 14.69 13.59
N GLU A 93 0.23 13.48 13.27
CA GLU A 93 1.06 12.46 12.61
C GLU A 93 1.43 12.91 11.18
N LEU A 94 0.47 13.48 10.46
CA LEU A 94 0.63 13.95 9.08
C LEU A 94 1.56 15.18 9.01
N ALA A 95 1.52 16.05 10.02
CA ALA A 95 2.43 17.18 10.12
C ALA A 95 3.88 16.74 10.40
N HIS A 96 4.08 15.70 11.21
CA HIS A 96 5.42 15.16 11.51
C HIS A 96 5.98 14.29 10.39
N ASN A 97 5.12 13.58 9.65
CA ASN A 97 5.49 12.74 8.53
C ASN A 97 4.53 12.93 7.36
N PRO A 98 4.88 13.73 6.34
CA PRO A 98 4.03 13.97 5.17
C PRO A 98 3.99 12.78 4.20
N CYS A 99 4.78 11.74 4.44
CA CYS A 99 4.79 10.50 3.66
C CYS A 99 4.61 9.29 4.58
N PRO A 100 3.47 9.14 5.27
CA PRO A 100 3.24 7.98 6.10
C PRO A 100 3.18 6.70 5.25
N SER A 101 3.48 5.57 5.88
CA SER A 101 3.49 4.28 5.21
C SER A 101 2.62 3.24 5.92
N LEU A 102 2.12 2.29 5.15
CA LEU A 102 1.39 1.12 5.62
C LEU A 102 2.01 -0.14 5.03
N GLU A 103 2.46 -1.04 5.89
CA GLU A 103 2.95 -2.35 5.48
C GLU A 103 1.91 -3.42 5.84
N ALA A 104 1.75 -4.40 4.95
CA ALA A 104 0.84 -5.51 5.15
C ALA A 104 1.39 -6.81 4.60
N GLU A 105 1.10 -7.91 5.30
CA GLU A 105 1.35 -9.25 4.79
C GLU A 105 0.22 -9.65 3.84
N VAL A 106 0.57 -10.01 2.60
CA VAL A 106 -0.37 -10.27 1.49
C VAL A 106 -0.30 -11.68 0.93
N ARG A 107 0.80 -12.42 1.20
CA ARG A 107 1.01 -13.82 0.82
C ARG A 107 0.65 -14.14 -0.64
N GLY A 108 1.09 -13.30 -1.58
CA GLY A 108 0.81 -13.50 -3.00
C GLY A 108 -0.59 -13.07 -3.47
N GLY A 109 -1.41 -12.48 -2.60
CA GLY A 109 -2.76 -12.03 -2.97
C GLY A 109 -2.77 -10.75 -3.81
N VAL A 110 -3.91 -10.48 -4.47
CA VAL A 110 -4.16 -9.19 -5.11
C VAL A 110 -4.75 -8.24 -4.07
N VAL A 111 -4.13 -7.08 -3.89
CA VAL A 111 -4.54 -6.09 -2.87
C VAL A 111 -4.73 -4.70 -3.45
N PHE A 112 -5.51 -3.87 -2.78
CA PHE A 112 -5.74 -2.49 -3.16
C PHE A 112 -5.76 -1.61 -1.91
N LEU A 113 -5.12 -0.44 -1.94
CA LEU A 113 -5.23 0.52 -0.83
C LEU A 113 -6.36 1.52 -1.13
N LYS A 114 -7.47 1.35 -0.42
CA LYS A 114 -8.62 2.26 -0.46
C LYS A 114 -8.40 3.45 0.47
N VAL A 115 -8.76 4.64 0.02
CA VAL A 115 -8.87 5.86 0.85
C VAL A 115 -10.32 5.96 1.31
N GLU A 116 -10.58 5.68 2.58
CA GLU A 116 -11.94 5.68 3.12
C GLU A 116 -12.41 7.09 3.50
N GLU A 117 -11.50 7.93 3.97
CA GLU A 117 -11.79 9.28 4.40
C GLU A 117 -10.56 10.17 4.27
N ALA A 118 -10.80 11.45 4.01
CA ALA A 118 -9.79 12.48 3.98
C ALA A 118 -10.46 13.81 4.31
N GLN A 119 -9.83 14.60 5.19
CA GLN A 119 -10.27 15.97 5.48
C GLN A 119 -9.12 16.91 5.14
N ALA A 120 -9.30 17.70 4.09
CA ALA A 120 -8.31 18.66 3.61
C ALA A 120 -9.01 19.87 2.99
N GLN A 121 -8.34 21.02 2.95
CA GLN A 121 -8.78 22.15 2.12
C GLN A 121 -8.56 21.83 0.63
N SER A 122 -7.42 21.22 0.31
CA SER A 122 -7.12 20.64 -0.99
C SER A 122 -6.37 19.32 -0.80
N LEU A 123 -6.91 18.22 -1.32
CA LEU A 123 -6.23 16.93 -1.28
C LEU A 123 -5.45 16.70 -2.57
N SER A 124 -4.19 16.29 -2.44
CA SER A 124 -3.37 15.74 -3.51
C SER A 124 -2.53 14.60 -2.93
N LEU A 125 -3.08 13.39 -3.05
CA LEU A 125 -2.50 12.17 -2.50
C LEU A 125 -2.00 11.26 -3.63
N ARG A 126 -0.74 10.85 -3.59
CA ARG A 126 -0.21 9.78 -4.42
C ARG A 126 0.14 8.59 -3.54
N ILE A 127 -0.22 7.40 -3.99
CA ILE A 127 0.05 6.15 -3.28
C ILE A 127 1.03 5.36 -4.12
N TYR A 128 2.23 5.17 -3.60
CA TYR A 128 3.24 4.30 -4.19
C TYR A 128 3.23 2.95 -3.47
N ALA A 129 3.59 1.88 -4.18
CA ALA A 129 3.66 0.54 -3.62
C ALA A 129 4.99 -0.14 -3.97
N SER A 130 5.58 -0.84 -3.00
CA SER A 130 6.72 -1.74 -3.19
C SER A 130 6.39 -3.12 -2.58
N LEU A 131 6.99 -4.17 -3.13
CA LEU A 131 6.74 -5.56 -2.77
C LEU A 131 8.01 -6.18 -2.20
N SER A 132 7.89 -7.08 -1.23
CA SER A 132 9.03 -7.88 -0.69
C SER A 132 8.58 -9.25 -0.19
#